data_AF-A0A068TBM7-F1
#
_entry.id   AF-A0A068TBM7-F1
#
_cell.length_a   1.000
_cell.length_b   1.000
_cell.length_c   1.000
_cell.angle_alpha   90.00
_cell.angle_beta   90.00
_cell.angle_gamma   90.00
#
_symmetry.space_group_name_H-M   'P 1'
#
loop_
_entity.id
_entity.type
_entity.pdbx_description
1 polymer ?
#
loop_
_entity_poly.entity_id
_entity_poly.type
_entity_poly.pdbx_seq_one_letter_code
_entity_poly.pdbx_strand_id
1 'polypeptide(L)'
;MAQVDYDSLAGILRLAEAGNALNTFAVEVLTYHAALELEVDAVLKKLLPFAEKITEGRGRLGFQHKVSVLGAAWLGKPASADKLTVALIRFNDLRNAVAHNDGKQVRACMEGLRKACRSIDKDLPADASILALSQAICAYMGDENLAKMLKLLEILDEIVNVRMPKALGGKK
;
A
#
# COMPACT_ATOMS: atom_id res chain seq x y z
N MET A 1 -5.98 -26.10 30.67
CA MET A 1 -4.52 -25.98 30.81
C MET A 1 -3.88 -27.01 29.91
N ALA A 2 -2.87 -26.64 29.11
CA ALA A 2 -2.31 -27.51 28.08
C ALA A 2 -1.40 -28.65 28.60
N GLN A 3 -1.20 -28.77 29.93
CA GLN A 3 -0.38 -29.81 30.59
C GLN A 3 1.04 -29.98 30.00
N VAL A 4 1.60 -28.90 29.47
CA VAL A 4 2.98 -28.82 28.98
C VAL A 4 3.81 -27.95 29.92
N ASP A 5 5.08 -28.28 30.07
CA ASP A 5 6.06 -27.54 30.87
C ASP A 5 6.43 -26.21 30.17
N TYR A 6 5.46 -25.30 30.15
CA TYR A 6 5.59 -23.99 29.55
C TYR A 6 5.99 -22.97 30.61
N ASP A 7 7.18 -22.41 30.46
CA ASP A 7 7.66 -21.30 31.28
C ASP A 7 6.93 -20.00 30.90
N SER A 8 5.82 -19.77 31.59
CA SER A 8 5.00 -18.58 31.42
C SER A 8 5.73 -17.27 31.76
N LEU A 9 6.70 -17.28 32.68
CA LEU A 9 7.45 -16.09 33.06
C LEU A 9 8.44 -15.70 31.95
N ALA A 10 9.17 -16.67 31.39
CA ALA A 10 10.01 -16.44 30.22
C ALA A 10 9.19 -15.98 29.00
N GLY A 11 7.96 -16.49 28.86
CA GLY A 11 7.00 -16.01 27.86
C GLY A 11 6.65 -14.53 28.03
N ILE A 12 6.31 -14.11 29.25
CA ILE A 12 5.96 -12.71 29.58
C ILE A 12 7.16 -11.78 29.37
N LEU A 13 8.37 -12.17 29.78
CA LEU A 13 9.57 -11.35 29.60
C LEU A 13 9.91 -11.14 28.12
N ARG A 14 9.82 -12.19 27.28
CA ARG A 14 9.99 -12.04 25.82
C ARG A 14 8.97 -11.08 25.19
N LEU A 15 7.72 -11.10 25.67
CA LEU A 15 6.69 -10.15 25.23
C LEU A 15 6.98 -8.71 25.68
N ALA A 16 7.43 -8.53 26.91
CA ALA A 16 7.79 -7.21 27.45
C ALA A 16 8.98 -6.60 26.69
N GLU A 17 9.99 -7.41 26.37
CA GLU A 17 11.12 -6.99 25.52
C GLU A 17 10.67 -6.58 24.11
N ALA A 18 9.75 -7.34 23.50
CA ALA A 18 9.19 -6.99 22.21
C ALA A 18 8.40 -5.67 22.23
N GLY A 19 7.73 -5.36 23.35
CA GLY A 19 6.99 -4.10 23.53
C GLY A 19 7.88 -2.86 23.67
N ASN A 20 9.12 -3.00 24.16
CA ASN A 20 10.04 -1.88 24.38
C ASN A 20 10.73 -1.37 23.11
N ALA A 21 10.65 -2.09 22.00
CA ALA A 21 11.30 -1.76 20.73
C ALA A 21 10.29 -1.69 19.59
N LEU A 22 9.34 -0.74 19.67
CA LEU A 22 8.38 -0.50 18.59
C LEU A 22 9.12 -0.10 17.31
N ASN A 23 9.03 -0.97 16.32
CA ASN A 23 9.61 -0.73 15.00
C ASN A 23 8.70 0.24 14.21
N THR A 24 9.11 1.49 14.09
CA THR A 24 8.37 2.53 13.34
C THR A 24 8.14 2.17 11.87
N PHE A 25 9.09 1.46 11.24
CA PHE A 25 8.91 0.95 9.87
C PHE A 25 7.78 -0.11 9.81
N ALA A 26 7.63 -0.93 10.85
CA ALA A 26 6.53 -1.90 10.91
C ALA A 26 5.16 -1.23 11.01
N VAL A 27 5.08 -0.19 11.83
CA VAL A 27 3.86 0.63 11.94
C VAL A 27 3.54 1.29 10.59
N GLU A 28 4.56 1.82 9.90
CA GLU A 28 4.40 2.44 8.59
C GLU A 28 3.84 1.45 7.54
N VAL A 29 4.46 0.27 7.41
CA VAL A 29 4.03 -0.78 6.46
C VAL A 29 2.60 -1.24 6.75
N LEU A 30 2.26 -1.48 8.02
CA LEU A 30 0.92 -1.90 8.42
C LEU A 30 -0.13 -0.82 8.11
N THR A 31 0.21 0.45 8.35
CA THR A 31 -0.67 1.59 8.10
C THR A 31 -0.97 1.73 6.62
N TYR A 32 0.06 1.74 5.77
CA TYR A 32 -0.14 1.89 4.33
C TYR A 32 -0.76 0.66 3.67
N HIS A 33 -0.51 -0.55 4.20
CA HIS A 33 -1.24 -1.74 3.76
C HIS A 33 -2.74 -1.60 4.03
N ALA A 34 -3.11 -1.16 5.24
CA ALA A 34 -4.52 -0.97 5.59
C ALA A 34 -5.19 0.11 4.70
N ALA A 35 -4.48 1.20 4.41
CA ALA A 35 -4.95 2.23 3.48
C ALA A 35 -5.14 1.67 2.05
N LEU A 36 -4.15 0.92 1.53
CA LEU A 36 -4.26 0.28 0.22
C LEU A 36 -5.43 -0.71 0.14
N GLU A 37 -5.72 -1.44 1.21
CA GLU A 37 -6.88 -2.33 1.23
C GLU A 37 -8.21 -1.56 1.09
N LEU A 38 -8.32 -0.38 1.71
CA LEU A 38 -9.49 0.48 1.55
C LEU A 38 -9.61 1.03 0.12
N GLU A 39 -8.50 1.38 -0.51
CA GLU A 39 -8.50 1.84 -1.92
C GLU A 39 -8.87 0.70 -2.88
N VAL A 40 -8.39 -0.52 -2.63
CA VAL A 40 -8.83 -1.72 -3.39
C VAL A 40 -10.34 -1.93 -3.22
N ASP A 41 -10.89 -1.76 -2.01
CA ASP A 41 -12.33 -1.83 -1.79
C ASP A 41 -13.09 -0.75 -2.58
N ALA A 42 -12.56 0.48 -2.63
CA ALA A 42 -13.15 1.58 -3.39
C ALA A 42 -13.15 1.30 -4.91
N VAL A 43 -12.09 0.69 -5.44
CA VAL A 43 -12.02 0.29 -6.86
C VAL A 43 -12.99 -0.85 -7.15
N LEU A 44 -13.04 -1.89 -6.30
CA LEU A 44 -13.97 -3.01 -6.47
C LEU A 44 -15.44 -2.56 -6.46
N LYS A 45 -15.80 -1.56 -5.64
CA LYS A 45 -17.14 -0.92 -5.64
C LYS A 45 -17.50 -0.25 -6.96
N LYS A 46 -16.52 0.19 -7.73
CA LYS A 46 -16.75 0.75 -9.08
C LYS A 46 -16.80 -0.33 -10.16
N LEU A 47 -16.12 -1.46 -9.96
CA LEU A 47 -16.02 -2.53 -10.94
C LEU A 47 -17.14 -3.57 -10.86
N LEU A 48 -17.74 -3.76 -9.68
CA LEU A 48 -18.69 -4.84 -9.42
C LEU A 48 -20.08 -4.29 -9.01
N PRO A 49 -21.18 -4.89 -9.49
CA PRO A 49 -22.53 -4.40 -9.21
C PRO A 49 -22.98 -4.57 -7.75
N PHE A 50 -22.33 -5.43 -6.95
CA PHE A 50 -22.67 -5.72 -5.55
C PHE A 50 -21.41 -5.92 -4.71
N ALA A 51 -20.43 -5.04 -4.83
CA ALA A 51 -19.11 -5.19 -4.21
C ALA A 51 -19.15 -5.26 -2.68
N GLU A 52 -20.17 -4.70 -2.03
CA GLU A 52 -20.34 -4.66 -0.58
C GLU A 52 -20.41 -6.08 0.00
N LYS A 53 -20.93 -7.05 -0.77
CA LYS A 53 -21.01 -8.46 -0.36
C LYS A 53 -19.65 -9.12 -0.11
N ILE A 54 -18.59 -8.57 -0.72
CA ILE A 54 -17.22 -9.09 -0.60
C ILE A 54 -16.25 -8.12 0.05
N THR A 55 -16.59 -6.84 0.14
CA THR A 55 -15.74 -5.80 0.76
C THR A 55 -16.14 -5.52 2.22
N GLU A 56 -17.37 -5.85 2.63
CA GLU A 56 -17.92 -5.46 3.94
C GLU A 56 -18.57 -6.63 4.71
N GLY A 57 -18.79 -6.40 6.02
CA GLY A 57 -19.54 -7.30 6.88
C GLY A 57 -18.88 -8.68 7.11
N ARG A 58 -19.70 -9.68 7.46
CA ARG A 58 -19.24 -11.05 7.77
C ARG A 58 -18.73 -11.82 6.54
N GLY A 59 -19.09 -11.38 5.34
CA GLY A 59 -18.63 -11.97 4.07
C GLY A 59 -17.37 -11.33 3.49
N ARG A 60 -16.77 -10.37 4.21
CA ARG A 60 -15.58 -9.64 3.75
C ARG A 60 -14.44 -10.61 3.41
N LEU A 61 -13.98 -10.52 2.17
CA LEU A 61 -12.84 -11.27 1.68
C LEU A 61 -11.53 -10.73 2.27
N GLY A 62 -10.56 -11.62 2.49
CA GLY A 62 -9.19 -11.21 2.81
C GLY A 62 -8.51 -10.48 1.65
N PHE A 63 -7.46 -9.71 1.95
CA PHE A 63 -6.75 -8.88 0.98
C PHE A 63 -6.35 -9.62 -0.30
N GLN A 64 -5.70 -10.78 -0.20
CA GLN A 64 -5.30 -11.55 -1.38
C GLN A 64 -6.48 -11.98 -2.26
N HIS A 65 -7.61 -12.38 -1.66
CA HIS A 65 -8.82 -12.72 -2.41
C HIS A 65 -9.38 -11.48 -3.12
N LYS A 66 -9.38 -10.32 -2.47
CA LYS A 66 -9.78 -9.04 -3.10
C LYS A 66 -8.90 -8.70 -4.30
N VAL A 67 -7.58 -8.92 -4.18
CA VAL A 67 -6.64 -8.72 -5.30
C VAL A 67 -6.94 -9.67 -6.45
N SER A 68 -7.26 -10.94 -6.19
CA SER A 68 -7.65 -11.88 -7.25
C SER A 68 -8.94 -11.45 -7.96
N VAL A 69 -9.94 -10.98 -7.21
CA VAL A 69 -11.18 -10.45 -7.78
C VAL A 69 -10.91 -9.18 -8.59
N LEU A 70 -10.05 -8.28 -8.09
CA LEU A 70 -9.66 -7.06 -8.80
C LEU A 70 -9.01 -7.39 -10.15
N GLY A 71 -8.08 -8.35 -10.19
CA GLY A 71 -7.46 -8.81 -11.43
C GLY A 71 -8.48 -9.41 -12.41
N ALA A 72 -9.43 -10.19 -11.92
CA ALA A 72 -10.47 -10.81 -12.75
C ALA A 72 -11.53 -9.82 -13.27
N ALA A 73 -11.85 -8.80 -12.48
CA ALA A 73 -12.82 -7.77 -12.82
C ALA A 73 -12.20 -6.59 -13.59
N TRP A 74 -10.89 -6.63 -13.88
CA TRP A 74 -10.19 -5.52 -14.52
C TRP A 74 -10.69 -5.29 -15.95
N LEU A 75 -11.19 -4.09 -16.22
CA LEU A 75 -11.74 -3.72 -17.54
C LEU A 75 -10.66 -3.30 -18.54
N GLY A 76 -9.47 -2.94 -18.07
CA GLY A 76 -8.33 -2.55 -18.91
C GLY A 76 -7.59 -3.74 -19.51
N LYS A 77 -6.33 -3.51 -19.93
CA LYS A 77 -5.49 -4.58 -20.50
C LYS A 77 -5.17 -5.65 -19.43
N PRO A 78 -5.30 -6.96 -19.72
CA PRO A 78 -4.96 -8.03 -18.78
C PRO A 78 -3.55 -7.90 -18.18
N ALA A 79 -2.56 -7.61 -19.03
CA ALA A 79 -1.18 -7.40 -18.58
C ALA A 79 -1.00 -6.20 -17.62
N SER A 80 -1.94 -5.27 -17.57
CA SER A 80 -1.93 -4.16 -16.60
C SER A 80 -2.49 -4.64 -15.25
N ALA A 81 -3.58 -5.41 -15.28
CA ALA A 81 -4.13 -6.09 -14.12
C ALA A 81 -3.09 -7.00 -13.43
N ASP A 82 -2.32 -7.75 -14.22
CA ASP A 82 -1.27 -8.65 -13.72
C ASP A 82 -0.19 -7.88 -12.96
N LYS A 83 0.28 -6.76 -13.52
CA LYS A 83 1.32 -5.94 -12.87
C LYS A 83 0.83 -5.33 -11.55
N LEU A 84 -0.39 -4.81 -11.55
CA LEU A 84 -1.02 -4.27 -10.34
C LEU A 84 -1.17 -5.36 -9.28
N THR A 85 -1.68 -6.53 -9.67
CA THR A 85 -1.86 -7.70 -8.80
C THR A 85 -0.53 -8.13 -8.18
N VAL A 86 0.54 -8.20 -8.98
CA VAL A 86 1.89 -8.51 -8.48
C VAL A 86 2.36 -7.47 -7.47
N ALA A 87 2.17 -6.16 -7.73
CA ALA A 87 2.57 -5.11 -6.80
C ALA A 87 1.82 -5.20 -5.46
N LEU A 88 0.50 -5.42 -5.49
CA LEU A 88 -0.34 -5.58 -4.29
C LEU A 88 0.06 -6.83 -3.49
N ILE A 89 0.30 -7.97 -4.16
CA ILE A 89 0.77 -9.19 -3.51
C ILE A 89 2.13 -8.97 -2.83
N ARG A 90 3.07 -8.30 -3.50
CA ARG A 90 4.38 -7.99 -2.90
C ARG A 90 4.27 -7.05 -1.70
N PHE A 91 3.28 -6.16 -1.68
CA PHE A 91 3.01 -5.34 -0.51
C PHE A 91 2.52 -6.19 0.66
N ASN A 92 1.61 -7.13 0.41
CA ASN A 92 1.13 -8.08 1.41
C ASN A 92 2.26 -9.01 1.91
N ASP A 93 3.17 -9.45 1.04
CA ASP A 93 4.37 -10.20 1.43
C ASP A 93 5.24 -9.40 2.40
N LEU A 94 5.48 -8.12 2.10
CA LEU A 94 6.24 -7.22 2.99
C LEU A 94 5.53 -7.05 4.35
N ARG A 95 4.22 -6.82 4.34
CA ARG A 95 3.42 -6.71 5.57
C ARG A 95 3.54 -7.98 6.43
N ASN A 96 3.49 -9.15 5.81
CA ASN A 96 3.64 -10.43 6.53
C ASN A 96 5.07 -10.61 7.08
N ALA A 97 6.09 -10.31 6.29
CA ALA A 97 7.49 -10.39 6.73
C ALA A 97 7.75 -9.48 7.95
N VAL A 98 7.19 -8.28 7.94
CA VAL A 98 7.31 -7.33 9.04
C VAL A 98 6.52 -7.76 10.27
N ALA A 99 5.32 -8.32 10.10
CA ALA A 99 4.54 -8.87 11.21
C ALA A 99 5.24 -10.04 11.93
N HIS A 100 6.07 -10.81 11.22
CA HIS A 100 6.86 -11.91 11.78
C HIS A 100 8.28 -11.51 12.25
N ASN A 101 8.65 -10.23 12.12
CA ASN A 101 9.96 -9.67 12.51
C ASN A 101 11.18 -10.41 11.92
N ASP A 102 11.06 -10.95 10.70
CA ASP A 102 12.20 -11.56 9.99
C ASP A 102 12.96 -10.49 9.20
N GLY A 103 14.01 -9.93 9.81
CA GLY A 103 14.80 -8.86 9.21
C GLY A 103 15.45 -9.21 7.85
N LYS A 104 15.76 -10.48 7.57
CA LYS A 104 16.28 -10.89 6.25
C LYS A 104 15.15 -10.93 5.22
N GLN A 105 14.00 -11.47 5.60
CA GLN A 105 12.83 -11.54 4.74
C GLN A 105 12.27 -10.14 4.43
N VAL A 106 12.25 -9.22 5.39
CA VAL A 106 11.79 -7.84 5.20
C VAL A 106 12.56 -7.14 4.08
N ARG A 107 13.90 -7.25 4.05
CA ARG A 107 14.72 -6.64 3.00
C ARG A 107 14.42 -7.23 1.62
N ALA A 108 14.30 -8.55 1.54
CA ALA A 108 13.97 -9.23 0.29
C ALA A 108 12.57 -8.85 -0.23
N CYS A 109 11.58 -8.79 0.65
CA CYS A 109 10.23 -8.35 0.32
C CYS A 109 10.19 -6.90 -0.14
N MET A 110 10.96 -6.00 0.50
CA MET A 110 11.03 -4.60 0.11
C MET A 110 11.61 -4.42 -1.30
N GLU A 111 12.69 -5.14 -1.64
CA GLU A 111 13.25 -5.08 -3.00
C GLU A 111 12.29 -5.68 -4.02
N GLY A 112 11.61 -6.78 -3.67
CA GLY A 112 10.56 -7.38 -4.49
C GLY A 112 9.41 -6.40 -4.78
N LEU A 113 8.97 -5.66 -3.76
CA LEU A 113 7.94 -4.64 -3.88
C LEU A 113 8.40 -3.47 -4.76
N ARG A 114 9.62 -2.95 -4.57
CA ARG A 114 10.19 -1.89 -5.40
C ARG A 114 10.26 -2.29 -6.87
N LYS A 115 10.72 -3.52 -7.16
CA LYS A 115 10.77 -4.05 -8.52
C LYS A 115 9.37 -4.16 -9.14
N ALA A 116 8.38 -4.61 -8.38
CA ALA A 116 7.00 -4.68 -8.85
C ALA A 116 6.42 -3.30 -9.12
N CYS A 117 6.64 -2.32 -8.24
CA CYS A 117 6.18 -0.94 -8.42
C CYS A 117 6.84 -0.27 -9.63
N ARG A 118 8.13 -0.55 -9.91
CA ARG A 118 8.79 -0.07 -11.14
C ARG A 118 8.19 -0.62 -12.44
N SER A 119 7.46 -1.73 -12.37
CA SER A 119 6.78 -2.30 -13.54
C SER A 119 5.48 -1.58 -13.91
N ILE A 120 4.87 -0.89 -12.92
CA ILE A 120 3.67 -0.06 -13.08
C ILE A 120 4.03 1.42 -13.27
N ASP A 121 5.06 1.92 -12.58
CA ASP A 121 5.61 3.28 -12.73
C ASP A 121 7.12 3.24 -12.95
N LYS A 122 7.56 3.52 -14.18
CA LYS A 122 8.99 3.46 -14.55
C LYS A 122 9.82 4.60 -13.96
N ASP A 123 9.17 5.71 -13.57
CA ASP A 123 9.83 6.91 -13.08
C ASP A 123 10.10 6.84 -11.57
N LEU A 124 9.67 5.76 -10.91
CA LEU A 124 9.85 5.57 -9.48
C LEU A 124 11.34 5.42 -9.10
N PRO A 125 11.84 6.19 -8.12
CA PRO A 125 13.21 6.06 -7.63
C PRO A 125 13.54 4.63 -7.15
N ALA A 126 14.80 4.22 -7.30
CA ALA A 126 15.25 2.88 -6.91
C ALA A 126 15.09 2.62 -5.41
N ASP A 127 15.24 3.66 -4.59
CA ASP A 127 15.18 3.68 -3.14
C ASP A 127 13.85 4.19 -2.57
N ALA A 128 12.79 4.26 -3.42
CA ALA A 128 11.48 4.77 -3.04
C ALA A 128 10.99 4.26 -1.67
N SER A 129 10.39 5.18 -0.91
CA SER A 129 9.79 4.94 0.41
C SER A 129 8.50 4.12 0.31
N ILE A 130 8.02 3.58 1.43
CA ILE A 130 6.74 2.84 1.46
C ILE A 130 5.60 3.74 0.98
N LEU A 131 5.55 4.99 1.44
CA LEU A 131 4.57 5.96 0.99
C LEU A 131 4.58 6.12 -0.55
N ALA A 132 5.75 6.33 -1.15
CA ALA A 132 5.88 6.50 -2.60
C ALA A 132 5.44 5.24 -3.36
N LEU A 133 5.76 4.06 -2.84
CA LEU A 133 5.32 2.78 -3.42
C LEU A 133 3.79 2.62 -3.34
N SER A 134 3.17 2.96 -2.19
CA SER A 134 1.72 2.95 -2.02
C SER A 134 1.03 3.94 -2.95
N GLN A 135 1.55 5.16 -3.06
CA GLN A 135 1.02 6.19 -3.95
C GLN A 135 1.09 5.76 -5.43
N ALA A 136 2.17 5.09 -5.85
CA ALA A 136 2.30 4.58 -7.21
C ALA A 136 1.26 3.50 -7.51
N ILE A 137 0.99 2.61 -6.56
CA ILE A 137 -0.09 1.61 -6.68
C ILE A 137 -1.46 2.31 -6.82
N CYS A 138 -1.76 3.30 -5.98
CA CYS A 138 -3.02 4.05 -6.07
C CYS A 138 -3.16 4.81 -7.40
N ALA A 139 -2.11 5.51 -7.83
CA ALA A 139 -2.10 6.21 -9.11
C ALA A 139 -2.40 5.25 -10.28
N TYR A 140 -1.77 4.06 -10.27
CA TYR A 140 -1.97 3.05 -11.30
C TYR A 140 -3.40 2.50 -11.33
N MET A 141 -4.06 2.36 -10.17
CA MET A 141 -5.48 1.96 -10.11
C MET A 141 -6.42 2.98 -10.75
N GLY A 142 -6.03 4.26 -10.77
CA GLY A 142 -6.79 5.36 -11.38
C GLY A 142 -6.47 5.62 -12.86
N ASP A 143 -5.66 4.76 -13.51
CA ASP A 143 -5.08 5.01 -14.84
C ASP A 143 -4.21 6.28 -14.91
N GLU A 144 -3.69 6.74 -13.76
CA GLU A 144 -2.83 7.91 -13.65
C GLU A 144 -1.36 7.50 -13.45
N ASN A 145 -0.44 8.44 -13.67
CA ASN A 145 0.98 8.28 -13.34
C ASN A 145 1.30 9.23 -12.18
N LEU A 146 1.93 8.73 -11.12
CA LEU A 146 2.24 9.50 -9.92
C LEU A 146 3.08 10.75 -10.24
N ALA A 147 4.09 10.63 -11.09
CA ALA A 147 4.90 11.74 -11.54
C ALA A 147 4.09 12.80 -12.32
N LYS A 148 3.05 12.39 -13.06
CA LYS A 148 2.13 13.34 -13.73
C LYS A 148 1.20 14.03 -12.74
N MET A 149 0.67 13.30 -11.75
CA MET A 149 -0.13 13.89 -10.68
C MET A 149 0.65 14.90 -9.86
N LEU A 150 1.88 14.55 -9.45
CA LEU A 150 2.74 15.46 -8.68
C LEU A 150 3.06 16.72 -9.48
N LYS A 151 3.37 16.59 -10.79
CA LYS A 151 3.52 17.76 -11.67
C LYS A 151 2.25 18.60 -11.79
N LEU A 152 1.08 17.97 -11.86
CA LEU A 152 -0.20 18.69 -11.89
C LEU A 152 -0.44 19.47 -10.59
N LEU A 153 -0.11 18.88 -9.44
CA LEU A 153 -0.21 19.53 -8.14
C LEU A 153 0.81 20.67 -8.00
N GLU A 154 2.04 20.50 -8.47
CA GLU A 154 3.05 21.57 -8.52
C GLU A 154 2.60 22.74 -9.42
N ILE A 155 2.02 22.44 -10.59
CA ILE A 155 1.45 23.47 -11.47
C ILE A 155 0.29 24.17 -10.78
N LEU A 156 -0.57 23.43 -10.07
CA LEU A 156 -1.68 23.99 -9.32
C LEU A 156 -1.18 24.91 -8.19
N ASP A 157 -0.15 24.48 -7.47
CA ASP A 157 0.52 25.26 -6.42
C ASP A 157 1.13 26.55 -6.99
N GLU A 158 1.82 26.46 -8.12
CA GLU A 158 2.34 27.63 -8.84
C GLU A 158 1.21 28.59 -9.26
N ILE A 159 0.09 28.05 -9.75
CA ILE A 159 -1.06 28.87 -10.14
C ILE A 159 -1.66 29.57 -8.92
N VAL A 160 -1.96 28.83 -7.85
CA VAL A 160 -2.66 29.33 -6.66
C VAL A 160 -1.79 30.27 -5.83
N ASN A 161 -0.51 29.93 -5.64
CA ASN A 161 0.37 30.65 -4.73
C ASN A 161 1.27 31.68 -5.43
N VAL A 162 1.48 31.58 -6.75
CA VAL A 162 2.37 32.51 -7.48
C VAL A 162 1.62 33.33 -8.51
N ARG A 163 0.85 32.71 -9.41
CA ARG A 163 0.26 33.42 -10.56
C ARG A 163 -1.04 34.15 -10.21
N MET A 164 -1.96 33.53 -9.49
CA MET A 164 -3.23 34.15 -9.06
C MET A 164 -3.00 35.38 -8.17
N PRO A 165 -2.15 35.33 -7.13
CA PRO A 165 -1.89 36.50 -6.29
C PRO A 165 -1.28 37.64 -7.10
N LYS A 166 -0.34 37.35 -8.02
CA LYS A 166 0.23 38.38 -8.91
C LYS A 166 -0.81 38.97 -9.88
N ALA A 167 -1.71 38.16 -10.42
CA ALA A 167 -2.75 38.60 -11.34
C ALA A 167 -3.87 39.40 -10.65
N LEU A 168 -4.11 39.12 -9.36
CA LEU A 168 -5.14 39.78 -8.53
C LEU A 168 -4.56 40.93 -7.68
N GLY A 169 -3.31 41.33 -7.90
CA GLY A 169 -2.68 42.49 -7.23
C GLY A 169 -2.19 42.23 -5.80
N GLY A 170 -2.08 40.96 -5.38
CA GLY A 170 -1.44 40.56 -4.13
C GLY A 170 0.03 40.96 -4.12
N LYS A 171 0.40 41.85 -3.19
CA LYS A 171 1.78 42.25 -2.95
C LYS A 171 2.59 41.06 -2.41
N LYS A 172 3.85 40.98 -2.86
CA LYS A 172 4.88 40.03 -2.40
C LYS A 172 4.98 39.96 -0.89
#